data_AF-A0A661GQZ5-F1
#
_entry.id   AF-A0A661GQZ5-F1
#
_cell.length_a   1.000
_cell.length_b   1.000
_cell.length_c   1.000
_cell.angle_alpha   90.00
_cell.angle_beta   90.00
_cell.angle_gamma   90.00
#
_symmetry.space_group_name_H-M   'P 1'
#
loop_
_entity.id
_entity.type
_entity.pdbx_description
1 polymer ?
#
loop_
_entity_poly.entity_id
_entity_poly.type
_entity_poly.pdbx_seq_one_letter_code
_entity_poly.pdbx_strand_id
1 'polypeptide(L)'
;MGLSVRGQFRFKQHFIRQGLLACCVLLFCNKLWAETGITAAPVETKPRIIIATNLGDIEVELAPEKAPLTVRNFLQYADRNYYDGTIFHRVI
;
A
#
# COMPACT_ATOMS: atom_id res chain seq x y z
N MET A 1 -20.94 50.81 -38.32
CA MET A 1 -21.13 50.00 -37.08
C MET A 1 -22.26 49.03 -37.39
N GLY A 2 -21.98 47.82 -37.89
CA GLY A 2 -21.78 46.57 -37.12
C GLY A 2 -23.16 45.95 -36.79
N LEU A 3 -23.50 44.67 -37.01
CA LEU A 3 -22.83 43.47 -37.49
C LEU A 3 -23.93 42.50 -37.96
N SER A 4 -23.62 41.71 -38.99
CA SER A 4 -24.45 40.66 -39.60
C SER A 4 -24.77 39.52 -38.63
N VAL A 5 -26.04 39.07 -38.58
CA VAL A 5 -26.41 37.77 -37.99
C VAL A 5 -27.07 36.91 -39.06
N ARG A 6 -26.27 35.99 -39.61
CA ARG A 6 -26.66 34.98 -40.59
C ARG A 6 -26.37 33.60 -39.99
N GLY A 7 -27.42 32.82 -39.79
CA GLY A 7 -27.38 31.38 -40.04
C GLY A 7 -27.32 30.40 -38.86
N GLN A 8 -27.94 29.25 -39.14
CA GLN A 8 -27.65 27.90 -38.63
C GLN A 8 -28.51 27.34 -37.49
N PHE A 9 -29.83 27.27 -37.71
CA PHE A 9 -30.67 26.20 -37.15
C PHE A 9 -30.38 24.88 -37.87
N ARG A 10 -29.41 24.08 -37.38
CA ARG A 10 -29.18 22.69 -37.88
C ARG A 10 -28.37 21.82 -36.90
N PHE A 11 -28.65 21.87 -35.60
CA PHE A 11 -27.80 21.19 -34.58
C PHE A 11 -28.54 20.32 -33.54
N LYS A 12 -29.81 19.95 -33.75
CA LYS A 12 -30.62 19.22 -32.74
C LYS A 12 -30.95 17.76 -33.11
N GLN A 13 -30.06 17.03 -33.78
CA GLN A 13 -30.29 15.62 -34.18
C GLN A 13 -29.06 14.68 -34.06
N HIS A 14 -27.94 15.14 -33.50
CA HIS A 14 -26.72 14.32 -33.29
C HIS A 14 -26.44 13.97 -31.81
N PHE A 15 -27.14 14.60 -30.85
CA PHE A 15 -26.83 14.45 -29.41
C PHE A 15 -27.44 13.22 -28.73
N ILE A 16 -28.37 12.50 -29.36
CA ILE A 16 -29.07 11.35 -28.75
C ILE A 16 -28.40 10.01 -29.09
N ARG A 17 -27.68 9.91 -30.22
CA ARG A 17 -27.04 8.64 -30.66
C ARG A 17 -25.66 8.38 -30.04
N GLN A 18 -25.02 9.38 -29.42
CA GLN A 18 -23.70 9.22 -28.78
C GLN A 18 -23.78 8.85 -27.29
N GLY A 19 -24.96 8.93 -26.66
CA GLY A 19 -25.16 8.53 -25.26
C GLY A 19 -25.40 7.03 -25.04
N LEU A 20 -25.92 6.31 -26.04
CA LEU A 20 -26.29 4.89 -25.89
C LEU A 20 -25.10 3.92 -26.04
N LEU A 21 -24.08 4.31 -26.82
CA LEU A 21 -22.87 3.50 -27.07
C LEU A 21 -21.87 3.53 -25.90
N ALA A 22 -21.87 4.59 -25.07
CA ALA A 22 -21.01 4.70 -23.90
C ALA A 22 -21.47 3.81 -22.73
N CYS A 23 -22.77 3.49 -22.65
CA CYS A 23 -23.33 2.68 -21.57
C CYS A 23 -23.05 1.18 -21.76
N CYS A 24 -22.95 0.70 -23.01
CA CYS A 24 -22.68 -0.72 -23.30
C CYS A 24 -21.21 -1.13 -23.08
N VAL A 25 -20.24 -0.21 -23.18
CA VAL A 25 -18.81 -0.52 -22.93
C VAL A 25 -18.51 -0.63 -21.43
N LEU A 26 -19.24 0.11 -20.58
CA LEU A 26 -19.08 0.07 -19.12
C LEU A 26 -19.67 -1.20 -18.47
N LEU A 27 -20.66 -1.83 -19.11
CA LEU A 27 -21.22 -3.10 -18.63
C LEU A 27 -20.41 -4.33 -19.07
N PHE A 28 -19.51 -4.19 -20.05
CA PHE A 28 -18.69 -5.30 -20.53
C PHE A 28 -17.30 -5.38 -19.85
N CYS A 29 -16.83 -4.30 -19.22
CA CYS A 29 -15.49 -4.24 -18.63
C CYS A 29 -15.38 -4.77 -17.18
N ASN A 30 -16.50 -5.06 -16.50
CA ASN A 30 -16.50 -5.47 -15.08
C ASN A 30 -16.72 -6.98 -14.84
N LYS A 31 -16.54 -7.82 -15.87
CA LYS A 31 -16.62 -9.29 -15.74
C LYS A 31 -15.45 -10.03 -16.35
N LEU A 32 -14.28 -9.39 -16.46
CA LEU A 32 -13.07 -10.06 -16.93
C LEU A 32 -11.82 -9.77 -16.08
N TRP A 33 -11.98 -9.25 -14.87
CA TRP A 33 -10.94 -9.24 -13.83
C TRP A 33 -11.52 -9.92 -12.59
N ALA A 34 -11.80 -11.21 -12.71
CA ALA A 34 -11.88 -12.07 -11.52
C ALA A 34 -10.44 -12.43 -11.17
N GLU A 35 -9.85 -11.62 -10.32
CA GLU A 35 -8.48 -11.75 -9.82
C GLU A 35 -8.31 -13.14 -9.17
N THR A 36 -7.27 -13.85 -9.59
CA THR A 36 -6.78 -15.05 -8.94
C THR A 36 -6.30 -14.68 -7.53
N GLY A 37 -7.18 -14.84 -6.55
CA GLY A 37 -6.83 -14.69 -5.14
C GLY A 37 -5.83 -15.75 -4.72
N ILE A 38 -4.55 -15.39 -4.71
CA ILE A 38 -3.52 -16.12 -3.96
C ILE A 38 -3.84 -15.86 -2.49
N THR A 39 -4.45 -16.84 -1.81
CA THR A 39 -4.54 -16.82 -0.35
C THR A 39 -3.16 -17.13 0.20
N ALA A 40 -2.33 -16.10 0.35
CA ALA A 40 -1.11 -16.20 1.14
C ALA A 40 -1.52 -16.44 2.58
N ALA A 41 -1.32 -17.67 3.07
CA ALA A 41 -1.38 -17.96 4.49
C ALA A 41 -0.46 -16.97 5.23
N PRO A 42 -0.83 -16.45 6.41
CA PRO A 42 0.07 -15.62 7.18
C PRO A 42 1.21 -16.53 7.64
N VAL A 43 2.32 -16.50 6.92
CA VAL A 43 3.58 -17.04 7.43
C VAL A 43 4.00 -16.06 8.52
N GLU A 44 3.52 -16.28 9.74
CA GLU A 44 3.93 -15.59 10.97
C GLU A 44 5.43 -15.86 11.17
N THR A 45 6.25 -15.10 10.43
CA THR A 45 7.69 -15.18 10.49
C THR A 45 8.11 -14.30 11.64
N LYS A 46 8.35 -14.94 12.79
CA LYS A 46 8.88 -14.28 13.96
C LYS A 46 10.26 -13.70 13.63
N PRO A 47 10.44 -12.37 13.65
CA PRO A 47 11.70 -11.76 13.27
C PRO A 47 12.78 -12.18 14.26
N ARG A 48 13.91 -12.64 13.74
CA ARG A 48 15.13 -12.93 14.50
C ARG A 48 16.14 -11.82 14.27
N ILE A 49 16.76 -11.36 15.34
CA ILE A 49 17.81 -10.34 15.29
C ILE A 49 19.02 -10.78 16.09
N ILE A 50 20.20 -10.31 15.68
CA ILE A 50 21.46 -10.55 16.37
C ILE A 50 21.90 -9.24 17.02
N ILE A 51 22.12 -9.28 18.33
CA ILE A 51 22.73 -8.18 19.08
C ILE A 51 24.21 -8.51 19.22
N ALA A 52 25.05 -7.84 18.45
CA ALA A 52 26.50 -7.97 18.55
C ALA A 52 27.00 -7.20 19.79
N THR A 53 27.61 -7.92 20.74
CA THR A 53 28.16 -7.33 21.96
C THR A 53 29.65 -7.65 22.09
N ASN A 54 30.35 -6.93 22.96
CA ASN A 54 31.78 -7.17 23.23
C ASN A 54 32.07 -8.57 23.82
N LEU A 55 31.05 -9.25 24.36
CA LEU A 55 31.17 -10.57 24.96
C LEU A 55 30.67 -11.69 24.03
N GLY A 56 30.21 -11.34 22.82
CA GLY A 56 29.67 -12.27 21.84
C GLY A 56 28.30 -11.84 21.29
N ASP A 57 27.78 -12.67 20.40
CA ASP A 57 26.51 -12.43 19.71
C ASP A 57 25.34 -13.02 20.50
N ILE A 58 24.27 -12.25 20.63
CA ILE A 58 23.03 -12.69 21.27
C ILE A 58 21.94 -12.76 20.20
N GLU A 59 21.44 -13.97 19.93
CA GLU A 59 20.29 -14.16 19.06
C GLU A 59 18.97 -13.97 19.84
N VAL A 60 18.09 -13.11 19.33
CA VAL A 60 16.79 -12.82 19.94
C VAL A 60 15.67 -13.04 18.92
N GLU A 61 14.68 -13.84 19.28
CA GLU A 61 13.46 -14.05 18.51
C GLU A 61 12.35 -13.13 19.04
N LEU A 62 11.76 -12.31 18.17
CA LEU A 62 10.71 -11.36 18.50
C LEU A 62 9.32 -11.97 18.29
N ALA A 63 8.37 -11.61 19.14
CA ALA A 63 6.99 -12.11 19.10
C ALA A 63 5.99 -11.00 18.72
N PRO A 64 5.82 -10.68 17.43
CA PRO A 64 4.91 -9.61 16.98
C PRO A 64 3.44 -9.91 17.32
N GLU A 65 3.06 -11.19 17.36
CA GLU A 65 1.70 -11.63 17.75
C GLU A 65 1.30 -11.16 19.15
N LYS A 66 2.26 -11.12 20.09
CA LYS A 66 2.00 -10.75 21.49
C LYS A 66 2.14 -9.25 21.74
N ALA A 67 3.10 -8.61 21.07
CA ALA A 67 3.45 -7.21 21.32
C ALA A 67 3.80 -6.47 20.01
N PRO A 68 2.82 -6.24 19.12
CA PRO A 68 3.09 -5.73 17.77
C PRO A 68 3.66 -4.31 17.77
N LEU A 69 3.19 -3.45 18.68
CA LEU A 69 3.67 -2.06 18.79
C LEU A 69 5.12 -2.01 19.29
N THR A 70 5.46 -2.83 20.28
CA THR A 70 6.80 -2.88 20.87
C THR A 70 7.81 -3.43 19.88
N VAL A 71 7.46 -4.53 19.20
CA VAL A 71 8.32 -5.14 18.17
C VAL A 71 8.58 -4.15 17.05
N ARG A 72 7.54 -3.45 16.56
CA ARG A 72 7.71 -2.43 15.52
C ARG A 72 8.60 -1.28 15.97
N ASN A 73 8.41 -0.77 17.19
CA ASN A 73 9.24 0.33 17.71
C ASN A 73 10.69 -0.11 17.86
N PHE A 74 10.93 -1.29 18.43
CA PHE A 74 12.27 -1.86 18.59
C PHE A 74 12.99 -2.00 17.25
N LEU A 75 12.33 -2.59 16.25
CA LEU A 75 12.90 -2.72 14.89
C LEU A 75 13.20 -1.35 14.26
N GLN A 76 12.30 -0.37 14.41
CA GLN A 76 12.57 0.99 13.91
C GLN A 76 13.78 1.65 14.56
N TYR A 77 14.03 1.43 15.84
CA TYR A 77 15.23 1.94 16.51
C TYR A 77 16.49 1.21 16.08
N ALA A 78 16.40 -0.12 15.90
CA ALA A 78 17.49 -0.94 15.38
C ALA A 78 17.88 -0.53 13.95
N ASP A 79 16.92 -0.35 13.04
CA ASP A 79 17.15 0.08 11.66
C ASP A 79 17.80 1.48 11.57
N ARG A 80 17.61 2.30 12.60
CA ARG A 80 18.21 3.63 12.72
C ARG A 80 19.55 3.62 13.47
N ASN A 81 20.10 2.44 13.74
CA ASN A 81 21.35 2.25 14.50
C ASN A 81 21.34 2.94 15.87
N TYR A 82 20.16 3.04 16.50
CA TYR A 82 20.01 3.76 17.77
C TYR A 82 20.70 3.04 18.95
N TYR A 83 20.85 1.72 18.86
CA TYR A 83 21.46 0.89 19.91
C TYR A 83 22.98 0.73 19.76
N ASP A 84 23.57 1.24 18.67
CA ASP A 84 25.00 1.11 18.41
C ASP A 84 25.82 1.90 19.43
N GLY A 85 26.82 1.25 20.02
CA GLY A 85 27.67 1.85 21.05
C GLY A 85 26.99 2.05 22.41
N THR A 86 25.77 1.55 22.59
CA THR A 86 25.10 1.57 23.90
C THR A 86 25.66 0.50 24.84
N ILE A 87 25.53 0.71 26.16
CA ILE A 87 26.00 -0.22 27.19
C ILE A 87 24.83 -0.79 27.99
N PHE A 88 24.98 -2.04 28.45
CA PHE A 88 24.09 -2.62 29.46
C PHE A 88 24.40 -1.99 30.82
N HIS A 89 23.68 -0.92 31.14
CA HIS A 89 23.90 -0.13 32.35
C HIS A 89 23.48 -0.85 33.65
N ARG A 90 22.74 -1.97 33.57
CA ARG A 90 22.25 -2.71 34.74
C ARG A 90 22.33 -4.22 34.50
N VAL A 91 23.01 -4.91 35.42
CA VAL A 91 23.15 -6.37 35.49
C VAL A 91 22.90 -6.77 36.95
N ILE A 92 22.10 -7.81 37.19
CA ILE A 92 21.78 -8.37 38.51
C ILE A 92 21.99 -9.87 38.45
#